data_AF-A0A150GDC0-F1
#
_entry.id   AF-A0A150GDC0-F1
#
_cell.length_a   1.000
_cell.length_b   1.000
_cell.length_c   1.000
_cell.angle_alpha   90.00
_cell.angle_beta   90.00
_cell.angle_gamma   90.00
#
_symmetry.space_group_name_H-M   'P 1'
#
loop_
_entity.id
_entity.type
_entity.pdbx_description
1 polymer ?
#
loop_
_entity_poly.entity_id
_entity_poly.type
_entity_poly.pdbx_seq_one_letter_code
_entity_poly.pdbx_strand_id
1 'polypeptide(L)'
;MRSWFSYLYGYTLAPHEATAARHGFAAFGFLLSSYFILLPLREDVALSLGPSVLPRLFTVSLLVTAVAAPAVTAYVIDPARLPRAAGFGRLCKLMAGCLTALFLALLLTSPDPWVIARLLAPLQPGLWRAAAANAGHPAAPPPPAALTWYGNAVRVCFYVYLSLQSLLSTSAMWAVCADSFTPATSTKVYGFLGAGATLGQFTASAAALAFGAACKRTGASGAAVWLLLPAAGALLVAARYCQGMSRVVDAVRPLDDAHDQRPPYDGGEDPNRRRGGSWGGGASAAPELAGRGGKAAAGGGGGWQDRPSPGAAPSHASRLLEGFRLIAASPYLLAASAFLALAYATSATLYFLRAQTVAKAEWLGGSAERIAFFAALNTASAGLIFAAQVLLTGRVMTRLGVGTTLLVGPLVSLAGMAAVLAAPSASTVAAVEVLRKLVSYSLARPSREALFTLVSRREKYGAKLVLDTVVQRVGDTAAAGLFQLVAVQLSLGPAAVAAVGMALSGGHLALALALGRMYGRRRAAAAAAAAEDDKKTLHEL
;
A
#
# COMPACT_ATOMS: atom_id res chain seq x y z
N MET A 1 16.64 -26.70 -14.50
CA MET A 1 17.18 -25.46 -15.11
C MET A 1 17.05 -24.32 -14.10
N ARG A 2 18.10 -23.50 -13.89
CA ARG A 2 18.01 -22.31 -13.03
C ARG A 2 17.15 -21.25 -13.73
N SER A 3 16.19 -20.67 -13.01
CA SER A 3 15.31 -19.63 -13.58
C SER A 3 16.06 -18.30 -13.71
N TRP A 4 15.55 -17.38 -14.56
CA TRP A 4 16.08 -16.00 -14.65
C TRP A 4 16.12 -15.29 -13.29
N PHE A 5 15.17 -15.61 -12.41
CA PHE A 5 15.07 -15.05 -11.06
C PHE A 5 16.21 -15.54 -10.16
N SER A 6 16.65 -16.79 -10.36
CA SER A 6 17.77 -17.38 -9.62
C SER A 6 19.11 -16.71 -9.93
N TYR A 7 19.29 -16.17 -11.14
CA TYR A 7 20.46 -15.37 -11.48
C TYR A 7 20.42 -13.97 -10.83
N LEU A 8 19.22 -13.42 -10.61
CA LEU A 8 19.05 -12.07 -10.06
C LEU A 8 19.18 -12.02 -8.53
N TYR A 9 18.66 -13.04 -7.83
CA TYR A 9 18.53 -13.03 -6.35
C TYR A 9 19.26 -14.19 -5.65
N GLY A 10 19.87 -15.13 -6.38
CA GLY A 10 20.61 -16.25 -5.79
C GLY A 10 19.74 -17.37 -5.18
N TYR A 11 18.41 -17.25 -5.22
CA TYR A 11 17.48 -18.27 -4.73
C TYR A 11 16.91 -19.13 -5.86
N THR A 12 16.72 -20.42 -5.61
CA THR A 12 16.00 -21.31 -6.53
C THR A 12 14.50 -21.04 -6.45
N LEU A 13 13.92 -20.70 -7.61
CA LEU A 13 12.48 -20.58 -7.84
C LEU A 13 12.12 -21.49 -9.02
N ALA A 14 10.94 -22.13 -8.98
CA ALA A 14 10.50 -22.93 -10.12
C ALA A 14 10.27 -22.02 -11.35
N PRO A 15 10.49 -22.52 -12.59
CA PRO A 15 10.35 -21.69 -13.80
C PRO A 15 8.95 -21.05 -13.95
N HIS A 16 7.89 -21.76 -13.55
CA HIS A 16 6.53 -21.24 -13.59
C HIS A 16 6.31 -20.15 -12.52
N GLU A 17 6.78 -20.34 -11.29
CA GLU A 17 6.74 -19.32 -10.22
C GLU A 17 7.51 -18.05 -10.62
N ALA A 18 8.68 -18.20 -11.27
CA ALA A 18 9.45 -17.08 -11.77
C ALA A 18 8.71 -16.32 -12.89
N THR A 19 7.95 -17.03 -13.72
CA THR A 19 7.12 -16.42 -14.77
C THR A 19 5.90 -15.72 -14.18
N ALA A 20 5.24 -16.32 -13.19
CA ALA A 20 4.16 -15.71 -12.43
C ALA A 20 4.64 -14.43 -11.70
N ALA A 21 5.84 -14.47 -11.09
CA ALA A 21 6.46 -13.32 -10.43
C ALA A 21 6.71 -12.15 -11.41
N ARG A 22 7.13 -12.43 -12.65
CA ARG A 22 7.29 -11.41 -13.69
C ARG A 22 5.96 -10.73 -14.06
N HIS A 23 4.90 -11.53 -14.21
CA HIS A 23 3.56 -11.00 -14.46
C HIS A 23 3.06 -10.16 -13.30
N GLY A 24 3.25 -10.63 -12.06
CA GLY A 24 2.91 -9.87 -10.85
C GLY A 24 3.66 -8.55 -10.77
N PHE A 25 4.96 -8.53 -11.08
CA PHE A 25 5.78 -7.31 -11.13
C PHE A 25 5.22 -6.29 -12.12
N ALA A 26 4.92 -6.72 -13.35
CA ALA A 26 4.34 -5.85 -14.37
C ALA A 26 2.95 -5.36 -13.96
N ALA A 27 2.11 -6.23 -13.42
CA ALA A 27 0.77 -5.87 -12.98
C ALA A 27 0.79 -4.84 -11.85
N PHE A 28 1.66 -4.98 -10.84
CA PHE A 28 1.85 -3.96 -9.81
C PHE A 28 2.40 -2.65 -10.38
N GLY A 29 3.38 -2.74 -11.29
CA GLY A 29 3.95 -1.57 -11.96
C GLY A 29 2.87 -0.74 -12.66
N PHE A 30 2.12 -1.34 -13.58
CA PHE A 30 1.06 -0.65 -14.31
C PHE A 30 -0.09 -0.20 -13.40
N LEU A 31 -0.44 -0.99 -12.38
CA LEU A 31 -1.47 -0.61 -11.42
C LEU A 31 -1.08 0.67 -10.68
N LEU A 32 0.14 0.76 -10.14
CA LEU A 32 0.59 1.95 -9.43
C LEU A 32 0.86 3.11 -10.39
N SER A 33 1.31 2.84 -11.62
CA SER A 33 1.44 3.87 -12.65
C SER A 33 0.11 4.57 -12.93
N SER A 34 -0.99 3.82 -13.02
CA SER A 34 -2.34 4.39 -13.24
C SER A 34 -2.78 5.35 -12.14
N TYR A 35 -2.34 5.14 -10.90
CA TYR A 35 -2.66 6.02 -9.78
C TYR A 35 -1.72 7.23 -9.72
N PHE A 36 -0.41 6.99 -9.81
CA PHE A 36 0.60 8.03 -9.60
C PHE A 36 0.70 9.04 -10.75
N ILE A 37 0.30 8.67 -11.96
CA ILE A 37 0.19 9.63 -13.08
C ILE A 37 -0.90 10.69 -12.83
N LEU A 38 -1.95 10.32 -12.08
CA LEU A 38 -3.10 11.18 -11.75
C LEU A 38 -2.97 11.87 -10.40
N LEU A 39 -2.07 11.39 -9.53
CA LEU A 39 -1.91 11.93 -8.19
C LEU A 39 -1.65 13.46 -8.18
N PRO A 40 -0.76 14.02 -9.02
CA PRO A 40 -0.55 15.47 -9.08
C PRO A 40 -1.82 16.24 -9.46
N LEU A 41 -2.60 15.70 -10.41
CA LEU A 41 -3.87 16.30 -10.85
C LEU A 41 -4.92 16.25 -9.72
N ARG A 42 -4.98 15.16 -8.94
CA ARG A 42 -5.86 15.07 -7.77
C ARG A 42 -5.53 16.14 -6.74
N GLU A 43 -4.25 16.36 -6.44
CA GLU A 43 -3.84 17.36 -5.46
C GLU A 43 -4.18 18.78 -5.92
N ASP A 44 -3.98 19.10 -7.20
CA ASP A 44 -4.42 20.38 -7.77
C ASP A 44 -5.95 20.53 -7.72
N VAL A 45 -6.71 19.50 -8.10
CA VAL A 45 -8.17 19.51 -8.01
C VAL A 45 -8.65 19.75 -6.58
N ALA A 46 -8.03 19.09 -5.60
CA ALA A 46 -8.35 19.26 -4.20
C ALA A 46 -8.09 20.69 -3.71
N LEU A 47 -7.00 21.31 -4.17
CA LEU A 47 -6.69 22.71 -3.88
C LEU A 47 -7.61 23.69 -4.59
N SER A 48 -8.05 23.37 -5.81
CA SER A 48 -8.99 24.18 -6.57
C SER A 48 -10.38 24.26 -5.90
N LEU A 49 -10.74 23.25 -5.09
CA LEU A 49 -11.94 23.25 -4.26
C LEU A 49 -11.77 24.07 -2.97
N GLY A 50 -10.53 24.43 -2.62
CA GLY A 50 -10.17 25.20 -1.43
C GLY A 50 -9.60 24.32 -0.31
N PRO A 51 -8.50 24.73 0.37
CA PRO A 51 -7.91 23.97 1.46
C PRO A 51 -8.86 23.67 2.64
N SER A 52 -9.86 24.54 2.87
CA SER A 52 -10.87 24.36 3.91
C SER A 52 -11.88 23.25 3.62
N VAL A 53 -11.94 22.76 2.37
CA VAL A 53 -12.82 21.65 1.97
C VAL A 53 -12.13 20.30 2.17
N LEU A 54 -10.79 20.26 2.27
CA LEU A 54 -10.02 19.02 2.38
C LEU A 54 -10.45 18.10 3.54
N PRO A 55 -10.71 18.59 4.77
CA PRO A 55 -11.19 17.72 5.84
C PRO A 55 -12.50 17.01 5.48
N ARG A 56 -13.43 17.73 4.83
CA ARG A 56 -14.69 17.15 4.35
C ARG A 56 -14.45 16.11 3.25
N LEU A 57 -13.51 16.33 2.33
CA LEU A 57 -13.15 15.34 1.29
C LEU A 57 -12.58 14.05 1.88
N PHE A 58 -11.81 14.15 2.98
CA PHE A 58 -11.32 12.99 3.71
C PHE A 58 -12.48 12.21 4.35
N THR A 59 -13.43 12.90 4.99
CA THR A 59 -14.63 12.28 5.56
C THR A 59 -15.50 11.61 4.49
N VAL A 60 -15.76 12.29 3.37
CA VAL A 60 -16.53 11.71 2.25
C VAL A 60 -15.80 10.49 1.68
N SER A 61 -14.49 10.59 1.44
CA SER A 61 -13.69 9.44 0.99
C SER A 61 -13.77 8.26 1.96
N LEU A 62 -13.73 8.51 3.27
CA LEU A 62 -13.86 7.47 4.31
C LEU A 62 -15.22 6.78 4.23
N LEU A 63 -16.31 7.54 4.21
CA LEU A 63 -17.67 7.02 4.16
C LEU A 63 -17.92 6.22 2.87
N VAL A 64 -17.51 6.78 1.73
CA VAL A 64 -17.64 6.10 0.43
C VAL A 64 -16.80 4.82 0.41
N THR A 65 -15.58 4.83 0.95
CA THR A 65 -14.76 3.61 1.01
C THR A 65 -15.36 2.54 1.91
N ALA A 66 -15.95 2.94 3.05
CA ALA A 66 -16.59 2.01 3.98
C ALA A 66 -17.76 1.25 3.36
N VAL A 67 -18.49 1.88 2.42
CA VAL A 67 -19.60 1.26 1.68
C VAL A 67 -19.10 0.55 0.40
N ALA A 68 -18.25 1.22 -0.38
CA ALA A 68 -17.80 0.73 -1.67
C ALA A 68 -16.92 -0.52 -1.55
N ALA A 69 -16.07 -0.62 -0.51
CA ALA A 69 -15.19 -1.78 -0.34
C ALA A 69 -15.96 -3.11 -0.21
N PRO A 70 -16.90 -3.28 0.74
CA PRO A 70 -17.67 -4.51 0.83
C PRO A 70 -18.56 -4.74 -0.41
N ALA A 71 -19.14 -3.68 -0.99
CA ALA A 71 -19.94 -3.81 -2.20
C ALA A 71 -19.12 -4.32 -3.40
N VAL A 72 -17.95 -3.75 -3.64
CA VAL A 72 -17.04 -4.19 -4.72
C VAL A 72 -16.58 -5.62 -4.48
N THR A 73 -16.23 -5.99 -3.24
CA THR A 73 -15.88 -7.37 -2.93
C THR A 73 -17.04 -8.34 -3.16
N ALA A 74 -18.26 -7.97 -2.76
CA ALA A 74 -19.44 -8.83 -2.90
C ALA A 74 -19.92 -8.98 -4.35
N TYR A 75 -19.82 -7.93 -5.17
CA TYR A 75 -20.44 -7.92 -6.51
C TYR A 75 -19.47 -7.93 -7.68
N VAL A 76 -18.24 -7.44 -7.50
CA VAL A 76 -17.23 -7.32 -8.57
C VAL A 76 -16.15 -8.39 -8.44
N ILE A 77 -15.73 -8.70 -7.21
CA ILE A 77 -14.67 -9.66 -6.89
C ILE A 77 -15.24 -10.83 -6.07
N ASP A 78 -16.48 -11.23 -6.34
CA ASP A 78 -17.16 -12.29 -5.59
C ASP A 78 -16.34 -13.60 -5.64
N PRO A 79 -15.71 -14.01 -4.53
CA PRO A 79 -14.86 -15.19 -4.52
C PRO A 79 -15.68 -16.49 -4.61
N ALA A 80 -16.99 -16.44 -4.35
CA ALA A 80 -17.87 -17.60 -4.49
C ALA A 80 -18.24 -17.88 -5.95
N ARG A 81 -18.17 -16.86 -6.82
CA ARG A 81 -18.56 -16.98 -8.23
C ARG A 81 -17.39 -17.03 -9.19
N LEU A 82 -16.25 -16.43 -8.84
CA LEU A 82 -15.16 -16.18 -9.79
C LEU A 82 -13.77 -16.34 -9.16
N PRO A 83 -12.78 -16.81 -9.93
CA PRO A 83 -11.38 -16.70 -9.53
C PRO A 83 -11.01 -15.24 -9.23
N ARG A 84 -10.30 -15.00 -8.13
CA ARG A 84 -9.95 -13.63 -7.69
C ARG A 84 -9.18 -12.83 -8.73
N ALA A 85 -8.35 -13.45 -9.57
CA ALA A 85 -7.69 -12.77 -10.68
C ALA A 85 -8.67 -12.27 -11.75
N ALA A 86 -9.74 -13.02 -12.03
CA ALA A 86 -10.81 -12.59 -12.92
C ALA A 86 -11.63 -11.46 -12.28
N GLY A 87 -11.92 -11.55 -10.98
CA GLY A 87 -12.56 -10.48 -10.20
C GLY A 87 -11.74 -9.18 -10.21
N PHE A 88 -10.43 -9.27 -9.99
CA PHE A 88 -9.51 -8.13 -10.13
C PHE A 88 -9.53 -7.54 -11.54
N GLY A 89 -9.55 -8.39 -12.57
CA GLY A 89 -9.69 -7.94 -13.95
C GLY A 89 -10.99 -7.17 -14.22
N ARG A 90 -12.11 -7.58 -13.61
CA ARG A 90 -13.38 -6.82 -13.67
C ARG A 90 -13.28 -5.48 -12.95
N LEU A 91 -12.66 -5.45 -11.77
CA LEU A 91 -12.42 -4.20 -11.03
C LEU A 91 -11.62 -3.20 -11.87
N CYS A 92 -10.52 -3.63 -12.48
CA CYS A 92 -9.69 -2.76 -13.32
C CYS A 92 -10.45 -2.22 -14.54
N LYS A 93 -11.29 -3.04 -15.19
CA LYS A 93 -12.14 -2.59 -16.31
C LYS A 93 -13.19 -1.57 -15.85
N LEU A 94 -13.82 -1.81 -14.70
CA LEU A 94 -14.77 -0.87 -14.10
C LEU A 94 -14.11 0.48 -13.80
N MET A 95 -12.96 0.46 -13.11
CA MET A 95 -12.17 1.66 -12.80
C MET A 95 -11.72 2.39 -14.08
N ALA A 96 -11.26 1.66 -15.09
CA ALA A 96 -10.89 2.24 -16.38
C ALA A 96 -12.09 2.93 -17.06
N GLY A 97 -13.28 2.30 -17.06
CA GLY A 97 -14.51 2.90 -17.56
C GLY A 97 -14.91 4.16 -16.78
N CYS A 98 -14.83 4.13 -15.45
CA CYS A 98 -15.05 5.31 -14.61
C CYS A 98 -14.06 6.44 -14.92
N LEU A 99 -12.78 6.14 -15.17
CA LEU A 99 -11.80 7.14 -15.59
C LEU A 99 -12.12 7.76 -16.94
N THR A 100 -12.56 6.96 -17.91
CA THR A 100 -13.00 7.48 -19.22
C THR A 100 -14.23 8.37 -19.08
N ALA A 101 -15.20 7.99 -18.23
CA ALA A 101 -16.36 8.84 -17.94
C ALA A 101 -15.95 10.15 -17.23
N LEU A 102 -15.05 10.07 -16.25
CA LEU A 102 -14.51 11.25 -15.56
C LEU A 102 -13.70 12.15 -16.50
N PHE A 103 -12.95 11.57 -17.45
CA PHE A 103 -12.26 12.32 -18.49
C PHE A 103 -13.26 13.14 -19.31
N LEU A 104 -14.34 12.53 -19.80
CA LEU A 104 -15.38 13.23 -20.54
C LEU A 104 -16.08 14.29 -19.68
N ALA A 105 -16.44 13.97 -18.44
CA ALA A 105 -17.09 14.92 -17.53
C ALA A 105 -16.21 16.12 -17.17
N LEU A 106 -14.91 15.91 -16.92
CA LEU A 106 -13.95 16.98 -16.66
C LEU A 106 -13.69 17.84 -17.91
N LEU A 107 -13.71 17.22 -19.09
CA LEU A 107 -13.58 17.94 -20.35
C LEU A 107 -14.79 18.85 -20.60
N LEU A 108 -16.01 18.34 -20.36
CA LEU A 108 -17.27 19.07 -20.53
C LEU A 108 -17.49 20.18 -19.49
N THR A 109 -16.80 20.11 -18.35
CA THR A 109 -16.86 21.12 -17.28
C THR A 109 -15.66 22.07 -17.28
N SER A 110 -14.78 21.96 -18.27
CA SER A 110 -13.64 22.85 -18.43
C SER A 110 -14.12 24.28 -18.72
N PRO A 111 -13.67 25.29 -17.94
CA PRO A 111 -13.98 26.69 -18.22
C PRO A 111 -13.22 27.24 -19.44
N ASP A 112 -12.27 26.49 -20.00
CA ASP A 112 -11.60 26.84 -21.26
C ASP A 112 -12.46 26.38 -22.46
N PRO A 113 -13.14 27.31 -23.18
CA PRO A 113 -13.99 26.96 -24.32
C PRO A 113 -13.19 26.40 -25.51
N TRP A 114 -11.87 26.62 -25.52
CA TRP A 114 -10.98 26.14 -26.57
C TRP A 114 -10.24 24.87 -26.17
N VAL A 115 -10.57 24.25 -25.02
CA VAL A 115 -9.85 23.06 -24.56
C VAL A 115 -9.85 22.01 -25.67
N ILE A 116 -11.00 21.68 -26.28
CA ILE A 116 -11.08 20.68 -27.36
C ILE A 116 -10.24 21.08 -28.59
N ALA A 117 -10.25 22.35 -28.99
CA ALA A 117 -9.48 22.84 -30.14
C ALA A 117 -7.95 22.81 -29.89
N ARG A 118 -7.50 23.18 -28.69
CA ARG A 118 -6.09 23.03 -28.26
C ARG A 118 -5.68 21.57 -28.17
N LEU A 119 -6.61 20.70 -27.82
CA LEU A 119 -6.38 19.27 -27.69
C LEU A 119 -6.27 18.56 -29.04
N LEU A 120 -6.98 19.05 -30.04
CA LEU A 120 -6.82 18.57 -31.42
C LEU A 120 -5.65 19.24 -32.15
N ALA A 121 -5.02 20.27 -31.57
CA ALA A 121 -3.92 21.00 -32.22
C ALA A 121 -2.75 20.13 -32.71
N PRO A 122 -2.30 19.08 -31.98
CA PRO A 122 -1.26 18.17 -32.47
C PRO A 122 -1.70 17.28 -33.64
N LEU A 123 -2.99 16.96 -33.73
CA LEU A 123 -3.58 16.08 -34.76
C LEU A 123 -4.08 16.86 -35.98
N GLN A 124 -4.57 18.09 -35.76
CA GLN A 124 -5.12 18.98 -36.78
C GLN A 124 -4.69 20.43 -36.51
N PRO A 125 -3.45 20.80 -36.90
CA PRO A 125 -2.89 22.13 -36.64
C PRO A 125 -3.66 23.28 -37.29
N GLY A 126 -4.46 22.99 -38.32
CA GLY A 126 -5.31 23.98 -39.02
C GLY A 126 -6.53 24.40 -38.21
N LEU A 127 -7.13 23.48 -37.43
CA LEU A 127 -8.28 23.76 -36.56
C LEU A 127 -7.89 24.69 -35.41
N TRP A 128 -6.73 24.44 -34.80
CA TRP A 128 -6.16 25.35 -33.81
C TRP A 128 -5.86 26.73 -34.41
N ARG A 129 -5.20 26.79 -35.58
CA ARG A 129 -4.86 28.07 -36.22
C ARG A 129 -6.10 28.87 -36.59
N ALA A 130 -7.15 28.22 -37.09
CA ALA A 130 -8.45 28.85 -37.38
C ALA A 130 -9.19 29.31 -36.10
N ALA A 131 -9.17 28.49 -35.05
CA ALA A 131 -9.72 28.83 -33.74
C ALA A 131 -8.99 30.03 -33.09
N ALA A 132 -7.66 30.04 -33.15
CA ALA A 132 -6.81 31.10 -32.63
C ALA A 132 -6.95 32.40 -33.43
N ALA A 133 -7.12 32.32 -34.75
CA ALA A 133 -7.32 33.48 -35.62
C ALA A 133 -8.69 34.15 -35.42
N ASN A 134 -9.72 33.38 -35.07
CA ASN A 134 -11.07 33.90 -34.80
C ASN A 134 -11.27 34.36 -33.35
N ALA A 135 -10.38 33.97 -32.43
CA ALA A 135 -10.44 34.33 -31.02
C ALA A 135 -9.50 35.49 -30.70
N GLY A 136 -9.89 36.73 -31.02
CA GLY A 136 -9.27 37.89 -30.39
C GLY A 136 -9.56 37.83 -28.89
N HIS A 137 -8.66 37.24 -28.09
CA HIS A 137 -8.84 36.85 -26.67
C HIS A 137 -9.92 37.64 -25.91
N PRO A 138 -11.21 37.23 -25.93
CA PRO A 138 -12.13 37.66 -24.90
C PRO A 138 -11.88 36.73 -23.72
N ALA A 139 -11.75 37.27 -22.51
CA ALA A 139 -11.89 36.45 -21.32
C ALA A 139 -13.22 35.69 -21.46
N ALA A 140 -13.18 34.35 -21.53
CA ALA A 140 -14.40 33.56 -21.62
C ALA A 140 -15.32 33.99 -20.47
N PRO A 141 -16.60 34.30 -20.72
CA PRO A 141 -17.51 34.67 -19.64
C PRO A 141 -17.48 33.55 -18.59
N PRO A 142 -17.50 33.90 -17.28
CA PRO A 142 -17.50 32.89 -16.24
C PRO A 142 -18.66 31.92 -16.49
N PRO A 143 -18.43 30.59 -16.36
CA PRO A 143 -19.47 29.62 -16.63
C PRO A 143 -20.72 29.92 -15.79
N PRO A 144 -21.94 29.69 -16.31
CA PRO A 144 -23.18 29.91 -15.57
C PRO A 144 -23.13 29.23 -14.19
N ALA A 145 -23.77 29.79 -13.17
CA ALA A 145 -23.78 29.23 -11.81
C ALA A 145 -24.29 27.77 -11.75
N ALA A 146 -25.04 27.31 -12.75
CA ALA A 146 -25.43 25.91 -12.93
C ALA A 146 -24.27 24.98 -13.36
N LEU A 147 -23.25 25.49 -14.05
CA LEU A 147 -22.05 24.72 -14.41
C LEU A 147 -21.03 24.63 -13.26
N THR A 148 -21.05 25.57 -12.31
CA THR A 148 -20.05 25.61 -11.22
C THR A 148 -20.28 24.53 -10.15
N TRP A 149 -21.53 24.29 -9.73
CA TRP A 149 -21.82 23.19 -8.78
C TRP A 149 -21.56 21.82 -9.39
N TYR A 150 -21.93 21.63 -10.67
CA TYR A 150 -21.70 20.38 -11.41
C TYR A 150 -20.20 20.14 -11.59
N GLY A 151 -19.44 21.15 -12.01
CA GLY A 151 -17.97 21.06 -12.10
C GLY A 151 -17.30 20.73 -10.77
N ASN A 152 -17.76 21.33 -9.66
CA ASN A 152 -17.29 20.99 -8.32
C ASN A 152 -17.64 19.56 -7.93
N ALA A 153 -18.85 19.08 -8.24
CA ALA A 153 -19.25 17.69 -8.00
C ALA A 153 -18.35 16.70 -8.77
N VAL A 154 -18.07 16.97 -10.05
CA VAL A 154 -17.16 16.14 -10.86
C VAL A 154 -15.74 16.10 -10.25
N ARG A 155 -15.23 17.24 -9.77
CA ARG A 155 -13.93 17.33 -9.06
C ARG A 155 -13.91 16.50 -7.78
N VAL A 156 -14.98 16.55 -6.98
CA VAL A 156 -15.13 15.72 -5.78
C VAL A 156 -15.18 14.24 -6.15
N CYS A 157 -15.95 13.87 -7.18
CA CYS A 157 -16.02 12.49 -7.67
C CYS A 157 -14.65 11.98 -8.13
N PHE A 158 -13.88 12.79 -8.87
CA PHE A 158 -12.51 12.45 -9.26
C PHE A 158 -11.59 12.24 -8.06
N TYR A 159 -11.67 13.12 -7.06
CA TYR A 159 -10.89 12.99 -5.82
C TYR A 159 -11.19 11.68 -5.09
N VAL A 160 -12.48 11.39 -4.88
CA VAL A 160 -12.95 10.18 -4.18
C VAL A 160 -12.61 8.93 -4.99
N TYR A 161 -12.79 8.96 -6.31
CA TYR A 161 -12.41 7.88 -7.22
C TYR A 161 -10.95 7.49 -7.04
N LEU A 162 -10.03 8.46 -7.07
CA LEU A 162 -8.61 8.15 -7.00
C LEU A 162 -8.21 7.62 -5.61
N SER A 163 -8.88 8.07 -4.55
CA SER A 163 -8.75 7.48 -3.21
C SER A 163 -9.23 6.02 -3.16
N LEU A 164 -10.37 5.71 -3.79
CA LEU A 164 -10.88 4.33 -3.89
C LEU A 164 -9.93 3.43 -4.67
N GLN A 165 -9.41 3.89 -5.81
CA GLN A 165 -8.44 3.14 -6.62
C GLN A 165 -7.18 2.79 -5.81
N SER A 166 -6.65 3.75 -5.04
CA SER A 166 -5.45 3.53 -4.20
C SER A 166 -5.65 2.38 -3.22
N LEU A 167 -6.82 2.30 -2.58
CA LEU A 167 -7.11 1.33 -1.53
C LEU A 167 -7.59 -0.02 -2.09
N LEU A 168 -8.63 0.00 -2.93
CA LEU A 168 -9.30 -1.21 -3.41
C LEU A 168 -8.41 -2.00 -4.35
N SER A 169 -7.82 -1.35 -5.35
CA SER A 169 -7.06 -2.06 -6.37
C SER A 169 -5.76 -2.63 -5.81
N THR A 170 -5.06 -1.88 -4.94
CA THR A 170 -3.85 -2.38 -4.29
C THR A 170 -4.14 -3.57 -3.38
N SER A 171 -5.21 -3.48 -2.57
CA SER A 171 -5.62 -4.58 -1.68
C SER A 171 -6.04 -5.84 -2.46
N ALA A 172 -6.86 -5.67 -3.50
CA ALA A 172 -7.29 -6.77 -4.35
C ALA A 172 -6.11 -7.44 -5.07
N MET A 173 -5.12 -6.66 -5.53
CA MET A 173 -3.92 -7.20 -6.16
C MET A 173 -3.09 -8.06 -5.20
N TRP A 174 -2.89 -7.59 -3.96
CA TRP A 174 -2.22 -8.40 -2.93
C TRP A 174 -2.97 -9.68 -2.59
N ALA A 175 -4.31 -9.65 -2.60
CA ALA A 175 -5.12 -10.85 -2.40
C ALA A 175 -4.89 -11.88 -3.53
N VAL A 176 -4.83 -11.45 -4.79
CA VAL A 176 -4.49 -12.36 -5.91
C VAL A 176 -3.09 -12.95 -5.74
N CYS A 177 -2.11 -12.16 -5.31
CA CYS A 177 -0.76 -12.67 -5.04
C CYS A 177 -0.72 -13.64 -3.85
N ALA A 178 -1.56 -13.47 -2.85
CA ALA A 178 -1.67 -14.41 -1.73
C ALA A 178 -2.20 -15.78 -2.17
N ASP A 179 -3.06 -15.83 -3.19
CA ASP A 179 -3.56 -17.09 -3.75
C ASP A 179 -2.63 -17.71 -4.79
N SER A 180 -1.75 -16.90 -5.39
CA SER A 180 -0.88 -17.32 -6.49
C SER A 180 0.45 -17.90 -6.01
N PHE A 181 0.89 -17.59 -4.80
CA PHE A 181 2.19 -18.00 -4.28
C PHE A 181 2.06 -18.72 -2.94
N THR A 182 2.79 -19.81 -2.78
CA THR A 182 2.87 -20.52 -1.49
C THR A 182 3.53 -19.64 -0.42
N PRO A 183 3.30 -19.90 0.88
CA PRO A 183 3.95 -19.16 1.96
C PRO A 183 5.49 -19.19 1.85
N ALA A 184 6.08 -20.32 1.45
CA ALA A 184 7.53 -20.48 1.28
C ALA A 184 8.11 -19.63 0.14
N THR A 185 7.36 -19.47 -0.96
CA THR A 185 7.77 -18.66 -2.13
C THR A 185 7.46 -17.17 -1.93
N SER A 186 6.38 -16.84 -1.19
CA SER A 186 5.92 -15.46 -0.97
C SER A 186 7.00 -14.54 -0.38
N THR A 187 7.79 -15.05 0.57
CA THR A 187 8.88 -14.30 1.23
C THR A 187 10.00 -13.90 0.26
N LYS A 188 10.21 -14.68 -0.80
CA LYS A 188 11.20 -14.43 -1.85
C LYS A 188 10.67 -13.49 -2.94
N VAL A 189 9.38 -13.57 -3.25
CA VAL A 189 8.77 -12.89 -4.41
C VAL A 189 8.17 -11.53 -4.04
N TYR A 190 7.62 -11.33 -2.84
CA TYR A 190 6.88 -10.11 -2.52
C TYR A 190 7.74 -8.84 -2.52
N GLY A 191 9.02 -8.95 -2.18
CA GLY A 191 9.98 -7.85 -2.31
C GLY A 191 10.15 -7.42 -3.78
N PHE A 192 10.25 -8.39 -4.69
CA PHE A 192 10.33 -8.14 -6.13
C PHE A 192 9.04 -7.51 -6.66
N LEU A 193 7.87 -8.02 -6.28
CA LEU A 193 6.57 -7.43 -6.64
C LEU A 193 6.44 -5.98 -6.16
N GLY A 194 6.88 -5.72 -4.92
CA GLY A 194 6.94 -4.38 -4.36
C GLY A 194 7.88 -3.43 -5.13
N ALA A 195 9.02 -3.93 -5.61
CA ALA A 195 9.91 -3.15 -6.47
C ALA A 195 9.23 -2.73 -7.79
N GLY A 196 8.41 -3.61 -8.37
CA GLY A 196 7.58 -3.29 -9.53
C GLY A 196 6.61 -2.13 -9.26
N ALA A 197 5.96 -2.13 -8.09
CA ALA A 197 5.10 -1.03 -7.66
C ALA A 197 5.86 0.31 -7.53
N THR A 198 7.05 0.31 -6.92
CA THR A 198 7.89 1.51 -6.79
C THR A 198 8.35 2.03 -8.16
N LEU A 199 8.74 1.13 -9.07
CA LEU A 199 9.11 1.49 -10.44
C LEU A 199 7.94 2.12 -11.20
N GLY A 200 6.74 1.54 -11.06
CA GLY A 200 5.50 2.09 -11.62
C GLY A 200 5.18 3.50 -11.10
N GLN A 201 5.36 3.72 -9.80
CA GLN A 201 5.22 5.03 -9.16
C GLN A 201 6.21 6.06 -9.72
N PHE A 202 7.49 5.70 -9.81
CA PHE A 202 8.54 6.60 -10.31
C PHE A 202 8.30 6.97 -11.77
N THR A 203 8.11 5.98 -12.64
CA THR A 203 7.91 6.19 -14.09
C THR A 203 6.67 7.03 -14.38
N ALA A 204 5.56 6.78 -13.69
CA ALA A 204 4.32 7.55 -13.87
C ALA A 204 4.41 8.97 -13.35
N SER A 205 5.05 9.18 -12.19
CA SER A 205 5.25 10.53 -11.64
C SER A 205 6.16 11.36 -12.55
N ALA A 206 7.22 10.74 -13.07
CA ALA A 206 8.14 11.36 -14.03
C ALA A 206 7.44 11.67 -15.35
N ALA A 207 6.57 10.78 -15.85
CA ALA A 207 5.77 11.01 -17.04
C ALA A 207 4.78 12.17 -16.85
N ALA A 208 4.10 12.25 -15.70
CA ALA A 208 3.22 13.37 -15.38
C ALA A 208 4.00 14.70 -15.31
N LEU A 209 5.21 14.70 -14.75
CA LEU A 209 6.09 15.87 -14.70
C LEU A 209 6.53 16.31 -16.11
N ALA A 210 6.99 15.36 -16.93
CA ALA A 210 7.40 15.63 -18.31
C ALA A 210 6.23 16.14 -19.16
N PHE A 211 5.04 15.57 -18.99
CA PHE A 211 3.83 16.01 -19.66
C PHE A 211 3.43 17.43 -19.23
N GLY A 212 3.47 17.75 -17.94
CA GLY A 212 3.24 19.10 -17.43
C GLY A 212 4.23 20.12 -18.01
N ALA A 213 5.52 19.77 -18.07
CA ALA A 213 6.55 20.62 -18.67
C ALA A 213 6.32 20.82 -20.18
N ALA A 214 5.90 19.79 -20.91
CA ALA A 214 5.54 19.89 -22.32
C ALA A 214 4.33 20.81 -22.53
N CYS A 215 3.28 20.68 -21.72
CA CYS A 215 2.09 21.54 -21.78
C CYS A 215 2.43 23.01 -21.51
N LYS A 216 3.34 23.27 -20.58
CA LYS A 216 3.82 24.63 -20.30
C LYS A 216 4.54 25.24 -21.50
N ARG A 217 5.36 24.46 -22.23
CA ARG A 217 6.07 24.94 -23.44
C ARG A 217 5.13 25.22 -24.60
N THR A 218 4.05 24.46 -24.74
CA THR A 218 3.09 24.59 -25.86
C THR A 218 1.94 25.53 -25.57
N GLY A 219 1.79 26.03 -24.33
CA GLY A 219 0.63 26.83 -23.92
C GLY A 219 -0.67 26.03 -23.81
N ALA A 220 -0.59 24.70 -23.71
CA ALA A 220 -1.74 23.80 -23.61
C ALA A 220 -2.28 23.74 -22.17
N SER A 221 -2.78 24.87 -21.67
CA SER A 221 -3.50 24.95 -20.39
C SER A 221 -4.68 23.96 -20.37
N GLY A 222 -4.87 23.23 -19.27
CA GLY A 222 -5.95 22.24 -19.11
C GLY A 222 -5.67 20.85 -19.70
N ALA A 223 -4.55 20.64 -20.41
CA ALA A 223 -4.22 19.35 -21.01
C ALA A 223 -3.93 18.23 -19.99
N ALA A 224 -3.73 18.54 -18.70
CA ALA A 224 -3.49 17.54 -17.66
C ALA A 224 -4.60 16.49 -17.53
N VAL A 225 -5.84 16.82 -17.91
CA VAL A 225 -6.98 15.88 -17.94
C VAL A 225 -6.69 14.69 -18.87
N TRP A 226 -5.83 14.83 -19.88
CA TRP A 226 -5.45 13.74 -20.79
C TRP A 226 -4.68 12.62 -20.12
N LEU A 227 -4.10 12.86 -18.95
CA LEU A 227 -3.44 11.81 -18.17
C LEU A 227 -4.43 10.72 -17.70
N LEU A 228 -5.74 10.98 -17.73
CA LEU A 228 -6.78 9.98 -17.39
C LEU A 228 -6.84 8.82 -18.40
N LEU A 229 -6.56 9.07 -19.69
CA LEU A 229 -6.57 8.03 -20.72
C LEU A 229 -5.41 7.01 -20.59
N PRO A 230 -4.12 7.43 -20.48
CA PRO A 230 -3.04 6.49 -20.20
C PRO A 230 -3.19 5.84 -18.83
N ALA A 231 -3.80 6.50 -17.83
CA ALA A 231 -4.14 5.86 -16.57
C ALA A 231 -5.15 4.72 -16.73
N ALA A 232 -6.23 4.94 -17.49
CA ALA A 232 -7.21 3.91 -17.81
C ALA A 232 -6.58 2.76 -18.61
N GLY A 233 -5.73 3.07 -19.59
CA GLY A 233 -4.95 2.08 -20.34
C GLY A 233 -4.04 1.23 -19.43
N ALA A 234 -3.33 1.86 -18.49
CA ALA A 234 -2.48 1.18 -17.53
C ALA A 234 -3.27 0.21 -16.63
N LEU A 235 -4.50 0.54 -16.21
CA LEU A 235 -5.37 -0.39 -15.49
C LEU A 235 -5.73 -1.63 -16.32
N LEU A 236 -6.05 -1.44 -17.60
CA LEU A 236 -6.35 -2.55 -18.51
C LEU A 236 -5.13 -3.45 -18.74
N VAL A 237 -3.95 -2.85 -18.86
CA VAL A 237 -2.68 -3.59 -18.95
C VAL A 237 -2.38 -4.35 -17.65
N ALA A 238 -2.58 -3.72 -16.49
CA ALA A 238 -2.43 -4.37 -15.19
C ALA A 238 -3.37 -5.60 -15.04
N ALA A 239 -4.63 -5.46 -15.51
CA ALA A 239 -5.58 -6.57 -15.54
C ALA A 239 -5.09 -7.74 -16.40
N ARG A 240 -4.52 -7.46 -17.58
CA ARG A 240 -3.98 -8.49 -18.48
C ARG A 240 -2.80 -9.23 -17.86
N TYR A 241 -1.85 -8.51 -17.25
CA TYR A 241 -0.73 -9.16 -16.56
C TYR A 241 -1.18 -9.96 -15.35
N CYS A 242 -2.15 -9.47 -14.57
CA CYS A 242 -2.73 -10.23 -13.47
C CYS A 242 -3.39 -11.54 -13.93
N GLN A 243 -4.13 -11.51 -15.05
CA GLN A 243 -4.69 -12.72 -15.65
C GLN A 243 -3.60 -13.67 -16.17
N GLY A 244 -2.53 -13.13 -16.76
CA GLY A 244 -1.37 -13.93 -17.16
C GLY A 244 -0.72 -14.65 -15.99
N MET A 245 -0.58 -13.97 -14.84
CA MET A 245 -0.10 -14.58 -13.59
C MET A 245 -0.98 -15.76 -13.17
N SER A 246 -2.32 -15.58 -13.11
CA SER A 246 -3.25 -16.65 -12.76
C SER A 246 -3.15 -17.84 -13.70
N ARG A 247 -3.11 -17.59 -15.03
CA ARG A 247 -3.01 -18.67 -16.03
C ARG A 247 -1.76 -19.52 -15.84
N VAL A 248 -0.63 -18.91 -15.52
CA VAL A 248 0.63 -19.62 -15.29
C VAL A 248 0.54 -20.50 -14.04
N VAL A 249 -0.11 -20.02 -12.98
CA VAL A 249 -0.31 -20.78 -11.73
C VAL A 249 -1.33 -21.90 -11.90
N ASP A 250 -2.49 -21.58 -12.50
CA ASP A 250 -3.58 -22.52 -12.71
C ASP A 250 -3.20 -23.66 -13.68
N ALA A 251 -2.26 -23.42 -14.61
CA ALA A 251 -1.75 -24.45 -15.51
C ALA A 251 -0.91 -25.53 -14.80
N VAL A 252 -0.34 -25.23 -13.63
CA VAL A 252 0.53 -26.16 -12.88
C VAL A 252 -0.19 -26.75 -11.66
N ARG A 253 -1.25 -26.11 -11.18
CA ARG A 253 -2.08 -26.54 -10.04
C ARG A 253 -2.51 -28.02 -10.07
N PRO A 254 -2.97 -28.59 -11.21
CA PRO A 254 -3.36 -30.00 -11.27
C PRO A 254 -2.20 -30.98 -11.05
N LEU A 255 -0.96 -30.56 -11.34
CA LEU A 255 0.24 -31.39 -11.17
C LEU A 255 0.70 -31.43 -9.72
N ASP A 256 0.54 -30.33 -8.98
CA ASP A 256 0.84 -30.26 -7.54
C ASP A 256 -0.20 -31.07 -6.75
N ASP A 257 -1.49 -30.94 -7.07
CA ASP A 257 -2.56 -31.72 -6.44
C ASP A 257 -2.41 -33.24 -6.68
N ALA A 258 -1.89 -33.64 -7.86
CA ALA A 258 -1.58 -35.04 -8.17
C ALA A 258 -0.29 -35.53 -7.49
N HIS A 259 0.65 -34.65 -7.18
CA HIS A 259 1.88 -35.00 -6.48
C HIS A 259 1.65 -35.20 -4.97
N ASP A 260 0.68 -34.49 -4.40
CA ASP A 260 0.23 -34.57 -2.99
C ASP A 260 -0.76 -35.72 -2.74
N GLN A 261 -1.37 -36.26 -3.81
CA GLN A 261 -2.25 -37.45 -3.78
C GLN A 261 -1.51 -38.78 -3.97
N ARG A 262 -0.17 -38.80 -4.04
CA ARG A 262 0.54 -40.08 -4.02
C ARG A 262 0.23 -40.76 -2.68
N PRO A 263 -0.10 -42.07 -2.68
CA PRO A 263 -0.24 -42.79 -1.43
C PRO A 263 1.04 -42.57 -0.59
N PRO A 264 0.94 -42.50 0.75
CA PRO A 264 2.13 -42.44 1.59
C PRO A 264 3.05 -43.55 1.13
N TYR A 265 4.29 -43.20 0.83
CA TYR A 265 5.35 -44.13 0.43
C TYR A 265 5.25 -45.37 1.32
N ASP A 266 4.78 -46.50 0.77
CA ASP A 266 4.90 -47.76 1.45
C ASP A 266 6.39 -48.05 1.48
N GLY A 267 6.91 -48.31 2.67
CA GLY A 267 8.33 -48.59 2.87
C GLY A 267 8.72 -49.93 2.26
N GLY A 268 8.64 -50.06 0.93
CA GLY A 268 9.33 -51.09 0.18
C GLY A 268 10.81 -50.79 0.26
N GLU A 269 11.53 -51.64 1.00
CA GLU A 269 12.96 -51.59 1.20
C GLU A 269 13.71 -51.35 -0.13
N ASP A 270 14.33 -50.18 -0.27
CA ASP A 270 15.34 -49.95 -1.30
C ASP A 270 16.58 -50.79 -0.95
N PRO A 271 16.93 -51.84 -1.72
CA PRO A 271 18.02 -52.76 -1.38
C PRO A 271 19.42 -52.10 -1.42
N ASN A 272 19.54 -50.87 -1.94
CA ASN A 272 20.84 -50.22 -2.16
C ASN A 272 21.17 -49.08 -1.19
N ARG A 273 20.36 -48.85 -0.15
CA ARG A 273 20.67 -47.85 0.90
C ARG A 273 21.43 -48.45 2.08
N ARG A 274 22.51 -49.18 1.80
CA ARG A 274 23.52 -49.55 2.81
C ARG A 274 24.93 -49.19 2.32
N ARG A 275 25.35 -47.95 2.58
CA ARG A 275 26.75 -47.62 2.89
C ARG A 275 26.87 -46.24 3.55
N GLY A 276 27.37 -46.26 4.79
CA GLY A 276 27.76 -45.11 5.62
C GLY A 276 26.66 -44.72 6.62
N GLY A 277 26.69 -45.04 7.90
CA GLY A 277 27.72 -45.64 8.74
C GLY A 277 27.62 -45.04 10.14
N SER A 278 27.25 -45.89 11.12
CA SER A 278 27.58 -45.83 12.58
C SER A 278 27.00 -44.64 13.37
N TRP A 279 26.31 -44.76 14.52
CA TRP A 279 26.42 -45.63 15.72
C TRP A 279 25.02 -45.63 16.39
N GLY A 280 24.52 -46.57 17.20
CA GLY A 280 25.00 -47.77 17.87
C GLY A 280 24.06 -48.05 19.07
N GLY A 281 23.55 -49.29 19.20
CA GLY A 281 22.85 -49.84 20.38
C GLY A 281 21.33 -49.55 20.44
N GLY A 282 20.42 -50.52 20.60
CA GLY A 282 20.50 -51.96 20.77
C GLY A 282 19.15 -52.48 21.29
N ALA A 283 18.71 -53.65 20.78
CA ALA A 283 17.70 -54.57 21.31
C ALA A 283 16.23 -54.07 21.41
N SER A 284 15.17 -54.81 21.10
CA SER A 284 14.97 -56.24 20.84
C SER A 284 13.55 -56.52 20.29
N ALA A 285 13.48 -57.52 19.40
CA ALA A 285 12.46 -58.59 19.22
C ALA A 285 10.93 -58.31 19.23
N ALA A 286 10.32 -58.83 18.16
CA ALA A 286 8.91 -59.15 17.84
C ALA A 286 8.23 -60.10 18.89
N PRO A 287 6.95 -60.57 18.76
CA PRO A 287 6.09 -60.61 17.57
C PRO A 287 4.57 -60.35 17.75
N GLU A 288 3.89 -60.38 16.59
CA GLU A 288 2.45 -60.34 16.31
C GLU A 288 1.58 -61.27 17.16
N LEU A 289 0.36 -60.81 17.46
CA LEU A 289 -0.79 -61.66 17.74
C LEU A 289 -2.06 -61.01 17.16
N ALA A 290 -2.74 -61.77 16.31
CA ALA A 290 -3.96 -61.41 15.61
C ALA A 290 -5.22 -61.57 16.49
N GLY A 291 -6.20 -60.70 16.25
CA GLY A 291 -7.63 -61.01 16.37
C GLY A 291 -8.35 -60.54 17.64
N ARG A 292 -9.18 -59.49 17.50
CA ARG A 292 -10.64 -59.48 17.77
C ARG A 292 -11.16 -58.05 17.85
N GLY A 293 -12.33 -57.84 17.25
CA GLY A 293 -13.05 -56.57 17.27
C GLY A 293 -13.60 -56.21 18.65
N GLY A 294 -13.58 -54.92 18.96
CA GLY A 294 -14.21 -54.33 20.14
C GLY A 294 -13.92 -52.83 20.20
N LYS A 295 -14.95 -52.02 20.01
CA LYS A 295 -14.91 -50.55 20.19
C LYS A 295 -14.64 -50.22 21.66
N ALA A 296 -13.57 -49.46 21.96
CA ALA A 296 -13.57 -48.26 22.81
C ALA A 296 -12.16 -47.74 23.14
N ALA A 297 -12.02 -46.41 23.04
CA ALA A 297 -11.18 -45.51 23.82
C ALA A 297 -9.64 -45.46 23.66
N ALA A 298 -9.22 -44.28 23.17
CA ALA A 298 -8.05 -43.47 23.55
C ALA A 298 -6.63 -43.88 23.09
N GLY A 299 -5.99 -42.97 22.36
CA GLY A 299 -4.52 -42.87 22.33
C GLY A 299 -3.90 -42.39 21.01
N GLY A 300 -3.54 -41.10 20.96
CA GLY A 300 -2.32 -40.59 20.34
C GLY A 300 -2.06 -40.83 18.84
N GLY A 301 -2.11 -39.75 18.06
CA GLY A 301 -1.56 -39.72 16.71
C GLY A 301 -1.82 -38.38 16.05
N GLY A 302 -0.99 -37.38 16.33
CA GLY A 302 -1.03 -36.06 15.71
C GLY A 302 -0.73 -36.14 14.22
N GLY A 303 -1.74 -36.51 13.44
CA GLY A 303 -1.75 -36.53 11.99
C GLY A 303 -2.55 -35.35 11.47
N TRP A 304 -2.02 -34.70 10.44
CA TRP A 304 -2.56 -33.55 9.73
C TRP A 304 -3.94 -33.83 9.09
N GLN A 305 -4.99 -33.85 9.89
CA GLN A 305 -6.38 -34.01 9.44
C GLN A 305 -7.39 -33.07 10.12
N ASP A 306 -6.96 -31.88 10.56
CA ASP A 306 -7.88 -30.77 10.79
C ASP A 306 -7.75 -29.75 9.66
N ARG A 307 -8.27 -30.10 8.48
CA ARG A 307 -8.91 -29.05 7.66
C ARG A 307 -10.17 -28.68 8.44
N PRO A 308 -10.37 -27.41 8.83
CA PRO A 308 -11.60 -27.05 9.51
C PRO A 308 -12.77 -27.48 8.62
N SER A 309 -13.73 -28.21 9.21
CA SER A 309 -15.04 -28.43 8.61
C SER A 309 -15.57 -27.10 8.07
N PRO A 310 -16.46 -27.06 7.06
CA PRO A 310 -17.00 -25.81 6.52
C PRO A 310 -18.00 -25.17 7.51
N GLY A 311 -17.57 -24.89 8.74
CA GLY A 311 -18.14 -23.86 9.58
C GLY A 311 -17.78 -22.51 8.98
N ALA A 312 -18.77 -21.63 8.84
CA ALA A 312 -18.62 -20.31 8.25
C ALA A 312 -17.33 -19.64 8.77
N ALA A 313 -16.40 -19.38 7.86
CA ALA A 313 -15.18 -18.63 8.20
C ALA A 313 -15.60 -17.37 8.99
N PRO A 314 -14.94 -17.06 10.13
CA PRO A 314 -15.40 -16.00 11.01
C PRO A 314 -15.59 -14.70 10.22
N SER A 315 -16.78 -14.11 10.39
CA SER A 315 -17.17 -12.86 9.73
C SER A 315 -16.06 -11.81 9.86
N HIS A 316 -15.97 -10.90 8.88
CA HIS A 316 -14.99 -9.81 8.97
C HIS A 316 -15.15 -9.00 10.26
N ALA A 317 -16.40 -8.79 10.70
CA ALA A 317 -16.74 -8.10 11.94
C ALA A 317 -16.21 -8.82 13.20
N SER A 318 -16.36 -10.16 13.28
CA SER A 318 -15.88 -10.92 14.44
C SER A 318 -14.35 -10.93 14.55
N ARG A 319 -13.65 -10.93 13.41
CA ARG A 319 -12.18 -10.80 13.38
C ARG A 319 -11.70 -9.42 13.80
N LEU A 320 -12.41 -8.35 13.42
CA LEU A 320 -12.12 -6.99 13.88
C LEU A 320 -12.33 -6.87 15.40
N LEU A 321 -13.45 -7.37 15.92
CA LEU A 321 -13.75 -7.34 17.35
C LEU A 321 -12.71 -8.10 18.18
N GLU A 322 -12.26 -9.25 17.70
CA GLU A 322 -11.16 -9.99 18.31
C GLU A 322 -9.87 -9.19 18.31
N GLY A 323 -9.52 -8.53 17.19
CA GLY A 323 -8.36 -7.64 17.10
C GLY A 323 -8.42 -6.49 18.11
N PHE A 324 -9.59 -5.86 18.31
CA PHE A 324 -9.77 -4.81 19.32
C PHE A 324 -9.56 -5.34 20.75
N ARG A 325 -10.14 -6.51 21.07
CA ARG A 325 -9.97 -7.14 22.39
C ARG A 325 -8.50 -7.47 22.66
N LEU A 326 -7.79 -8.01 21.67
CA LEU A 326 -6.36 -8.33 21.77
C LEU A 326 -5.51 -7.08 21.99
N ILE A 327 -5.79 -6.00 21.26
CA ILE A 327 -5.10 -4.73 21.44
C ILE A 327 -5.36 -4.19 22.85
N ALA A 328 -6.62 -4.11 23.28
CA ALA A 328 -6.99 -3.60 24.60
C ALA A 328 -6.40 -4.39 25.77
N ALA A 329 -6.24 -5.71 25.62
CA ALA A 329 -5.69 -6.57 26.65
C ALA A 329 -4.16 -6.46 26.81
N SER A 330 -3.45 -5.88 25.85
CA SER A 330 -1.98 -5.86 25.82
C SER A 330 -1.43 -4.43 25.83
N PRO A 331 -0.81 -3.99 26.95
CA PRO A 331 -0.20 -2.67 27.03
C PRO A 331 0.83 -2.39 25.93
N TYR A 332 1.52 -3.44 25.46
CA TYR A 332 2.44 -3.35 24.33
C TYR A 332 1.73 -3.09 23.01
N LEU A 333 0.61 -3.77 22.74
CA LEU A 333 -0.17 -3.54 21.52
C LEU A 333 -0.89 -2.19 21.54
N LEU A 334 -1.33 -1.71 22.71
CA LEU A 334 -1.85 -0.35 22.86
C LEU A 334 -0.78 0.70 22.53
N ALA A 335 0.43 0.56 23.09
CA ALA A 335 1.54 1.46 22.79
C ALA A 335 1.91 1.42 21.30
N ALA A 336 1.95 0.23 20.68
CA ALA A 336 2.20 0.08 19.24
C ALA A 336 1.09 0.73 18.40
N SER A 337 -0.17 0.59 18.81
CA SER A 337 -1.32 1.21 18.15
C SER A 337 -1.26 2.73 18.22
N ALA A 338 -0.99 3.29 19.41
CA ALA A 338 -0.85 4.72 19.59
C ALA A 338 0.36 5.30 18.82
N PHE A 339 1.47 4.54 18.72
CA PHE A 339 2.64 4.92 17.94
C PHE A 339 2.29 5.06 16.46
N LEU A 340 1.58 4.07 15.92
CA LEU A 340 1.11 4.13 14.53
C LEU A 340 0.09 5.25 14.32
N ALA A 341 -0.87 5.42 15.23
CA ALA A 341 -1.85 6.50 15.16
C ALA A 341 -1.19 7.88 15.06
N LEU A 342 -0.18 8.15 15.91
CA LEU A 342 0.58 9.41 15.89
C LEU A 342 1.41 9.56 14.61
N ALA A 343 1.99 8.47 14.10
CA ALA A 343 2.70 8.50 12.82
C ALA A 343 1.76 8.88 11.65
N TYR A 344 0.55 8.31 11.62
CA TYR A 344 -0.48 8.64 10.62
C TYR A 344 -1.00 10.07 10.80
N ALA A 345 -1.31 10.49 12.03
CA ALA A 345 -1.75 11.86 12.32
C ALA A 345 -0.69 12.90 11.93
N THR A 346 0.60 12.63 12.18
CA THR A 346 1.70 13.50 11.74
C THR A 346 1.78 13.57 10.21
N SER A 347 1.62 12.43 9.53
CA SER A 347 1.58 12.35 8.07
C SER A 347 0.43 13.17 7.47
N ALA A 348 -0.77 13.04 8.03
CA ALA A 348 -1.95 13.78 7.60
C ALA A 348 -1.84 15.28 7.92
N THR A 349 -1.27 15.65 9.07
CA THR A 349 -0.99 17.06 9.40
C THR A 349 -0.07 17.71 8.36
N LEU A 350 1.00 17.02 7.97
CA LEU A 350 1.92 17.49 6.91
C LEU A 350 1.21 17.65 5.56
N TYR A 351 0.26 16.75 5.24
CA TYR A 351 -0.57 16.85 4.03
C TYR A 351 -1.41 18.15 4.03
N PHE A 352 -2.11 18.45 5.11
CA PHE A 352 -2.91 19.68 5.20
C PHE A 352 -2.03 20.94 5.21
N LEU A 353 -0.87 20.88 5.87
CA LEU A 353 0.12 21.95 5.88
C LEU A 353 0.66 22.26 4.48
N ARG A 354 0.92 21.21 3.68
CA ARG A 354 1.28 21.35 2.26
C ARG A 354 0.17 22.06 1.50
N ALA A 355 -1.07 21.62 1.68
CA ALA A 355 -2.18 22.21 0.97
C ALA A 355 -2.33 23.71 1.25
N GLN A 356 -2.22 24.11 2.53
CA GLN A 356 -2.27 25.53 2.89
C GLN A 356 -1.11 26.34 2.33
N THR A 357 0.12 25.82 2.44
CA THR A 357 1.32 26.55 1.98
C THR A 357 1.37 26.66 0.47
N VAL A 358 0.94 25.63 -0.27
CA VAL A 358 0.79 25.68 -1.73
C VAL A 358 -0.30 26.67 -2.15
N ALA A 359 -1.45 26.67 -1.49
CA ALA A 359 -2.53 27.61 -1.80
C ALA A 359 -2.16 29.08 -1.59
N LYS A 360 -1.22 29.37 -0.69
CA LYS A 360 -0.72 30.72 -0.40
C LYS A 360 0.51 31.12 -1.23
N ALA A 361 1.13 30.18 -1.93
CA ALA A 361 2.36 30.45 -2.69
C ALA A 361 2.03 31.11 -4.03
N GLU A 362 2.44 32.36 -4.21
CA GLU A 362 2.16 33.15 -5.43
C GLU A 362 2.67 32.47 -6.71
N TRP A 363 3.87 31.89 -6.66
CA TRP A 363 4.47 31.14 -7.77
C TRP A 363 3.77 29.81 -8.09
N LEU A 364 2.79 29.40 -7.26
CA LEU A 364 1.91 28.24 -7.45
C LEU A 364 0.44 28.67 -7.65
N GLY A 365 0.20 29.91 -8.05
CA GLY A 365 -1.15 30.44 -8.30
C GLY A 365 -1.91 29.70 -9.41
N GLY A 366 -1.19 29.18 -10.42
CA GLY A 366 -1.77 28.43 -11.53
C GLY A 366 -1.86 26.92 -11.30
N SER A 367 -2.84 26.28 -11.96
CA SER A 367 -3.04 24.82 -11.91
C SER A 367 -1.86 24.05 -12.50
N ALA A 368 -1.29 24.53 -13.61
CA ALA A 368 -0.15 23.88 -14.26
C ALA A 368 1.10 23.85 -13.35
N GLU A 369 1.38 24.95 -12.66
CA GLU A 369 2.47 25.08 -11.70
C GLU A 369 2.31 24.12 -10.52
N ARG A 370 1.10 24.02 -9.96
CA ARG A 370 0.80 23.08 -8.87
C ARG A 370 0.93 21.63 -9.30
N ILE A 371 0.40 21.28 -10.47
CA ILE A 371 0.52 19.92 -11.03
C ILE A 371 2.00 19.56 -11.22
N ALA A 372 2.80 20.46 -11.80
CA ALA A 372 4.24 20.26 -11.98
C ALA A 372 4.96 20.09 -10.63
N PHE A 373 4.64 20.93 -9.64
CA PHE A 373 5.21 20.84 -8.29
C PHE A 373 4.91 19.49 -7.62
N PHE A 374 3.66 19.04 -7.64
CA PHE A 374 3.28 17.74 -7.07
C PHE A 374 3.90 16.56 -7.83
N ALA A 375 3.99 16.65 -9.16
CA ALA A 375 4.65 15.64 -9.98
C ALA A 375 6.15 15.54 -9.66
N ALA A 376 6.82 16.68 -9.48
CA ALA A 376 8.23 16.73 -9.07
C ALA A 376 8.44 16.12 -7.67
N LEU A 377 7.60 16.48 -6.70
CA LEU A 377 7.64 15.92 -5.35
C LEU A 377 7.47 14.39 -5.37
N ASN A 378 6.49 13.89 -6.12
CA ASN A 378 6.23 12.46 -6.23
C ASN A 378 7.40 11.73 -6.92
N THR A 379 7.95 12.31 -7.99
CA THR A 379 9.11 11.76 -8.71
C THR A 379 10.34 11.67 -7.82
N ALA A 380 10.67 12.77 -7.11
CA ALA A 380 11.79 12.81 -6.18
C ALA A 380 11.64 11.77 -5.06
N SER A 381 10.47 11.71 -4.42
CA SER A 381 10.21 10.73 -3.37
C SER A 381 10.32 9.28 -3.86
N ALA A 382 9.75 8.96 -5.02
CA ALA A 382 9.79 7.62 -5.58
C ALA A 382 11.21 7.21 -5.98
N GLY A 383 11.97 8.11 -6.62
CA GLY A 383 13.35 7.87 -7.03
C GLY A 383 14.27 7.65 -5.83
N LEU A 384 14.16 8.48 -4.80
CA LEU A 384 14.96 8.33 -3.57
C LEU A 384 14.60 7.06 -2.81
N ILE A 385 13.31 6.72 -2.70
CA ILE A 385 12.87 5.47 -2.07
C ILE A 385 13.40 4.27 -2.83
N PHE A 386 13.29 4.26 -4.16
CA PHE A 386 13.79 3.18 -5.00
C PHE A 386 15.31 3.01 -4.83
N ALA A 387 16.06 4.11 -4.89
CA ALA A 387 17.51 4.09 -4.65
C ALA A 387 17.86 3.55 -3.26
N ALA A 388 17.15 4.00 -2.21
CA ALA A 388 17.37 3.51 -0.85
C ALA A 388 16.94 2.04 -0.64
N GLN A 389 15.92 1.57 -1.34
CA GLN A 389 15.51 0.15 -1.34
C GLN A 389 16.63 -0.73 -1.91
N VAL A 390 17.28 -0.29 -2.99
CA VAL A 390 18.40 -1.01 -3.61
C VAL A 390 19.69 -0.90 -2.78
N LEU A 391 19.99 0.25 -2.19
CA LEU A 391 21.30 0.55 -1.61
C LEU A 391 21.40 0.42 -0.08
N LEU A 392 20.36 0.78 0.66
CA LEU A 392 20.43 1.01 2.12
C LEU A 392 19.73 -0.06 2.97
N THR A 393 18.62 -0.63 2.49
CA THR A 393 17.66 -1.37 3.35
C THR A 393 18.30 -2.58 4.07
N GLY A 394 19.15 -3.35 3.39
CA GLY A 394 19.84 -4.49 4.01
C GLY A 394 20.97 -4.13 4.98
N ARG A 395 21.59 -2.95 4.82
CA ARG A 395 22.79 -2.54 5.58
C ARG A 395 22.46 -1.78 6.88
N VAL A 396 21.36 -1.05 6.89
CA VAL A 396 21.00 -0.19 8.03
C VAL A 396 20.37 -1.02 9.17
N MET A 397 19.52 -2.00 8.83
CA MET A 397 18.84 -2.83 9.83
C MET A 397 19.79 -3.71 10.66
N THR A 398 20.89 -4.17 10.06
CA THR A 398 21.88 -5.02 10.73
C THR A 398 22.77 -4.26 11.70
N ARG A 399 22.90 -2.93 11.54
CA ARG A 399 23.78 -2.08 12.36
C ARG A 399 23.08 -1.33 13.50
N LEU A 400 21.85 -0.85 13.29
CA LEU A 400 21.20 0.05 14.26
C LEU A 400 20.28 -0.65 15.27
N GLY A 401 19.89 -1.90 15.01
CA GLY A 401 18.92 -2.63 15.85
C GLY A 401 17.49 -2.04 15.79
N VAL A 402 16.51 -2.81 16.24
CA VAL A 402 15.08 -2.45 16.11
C VAL A 402 14.72 -1.21 16.94
N GLY A 403 15.19 -1.13 18.19
CA GLY A 403 14.86 -0.03 19.11
C GLY A 403 15.32 1.34 18.61
N THR A 404 16.58 1.46 18.18
CA THR A 404 17.15 2.72 17.66
C THR A 404 16.47 3.14 16.35
N THR A 405 16.14 2.17 15.49
CA THR A 405 15.51 2.47 14.20
C THR A 405 14.08 3.03 14.37
N LEU A 406 13.37 2.67 15.45
CA LEU A 406 12.05 3.23 15.76
C LEU A 406 12.09 4.73 16.10
N LEU A 407 13.24 5.26 16.53
CA LEU A 407 13.39 6.68 16.87
C LEU A 407 13.58 7.57 15.64
N VAL A 408 14.10 7.02 14.53
CA VAL A 408 14.47 7.79 13.34
C VAL A 408 13.26 8.50 12.71
N GLY A 409 12.14 7.79 12.57
CA GLY A 409 10.91 8.36 11.98
C GLY A 409 10.34 9.55 12.77
N PRO A 410 10.11 9.42 14.09
CA PRO A 410 9.69 10.53 14.94
C PRO A 410 10.69 11.70 14.98
N LEU A 411 12.00 11.43 15.06
CA LEU A 411 13.02 12.49 15.08
C LEU A 411 13.01 13.32 13.80
N VAL A 412 12.97 12.64 12.64
CA VAL A 412 12.88 13.31 11.33
C VAL A 412 11.59 14.11 11.20
N SER A 413 10.48 13.59 11.73
CA SER A 413 9.20 14.29 11.72
C SER A 413 9.23 15.52 12.64
N LEU A 414 9.82 15.41 13.83
CA LEU A 414 9.95 16.51 14.79
C LEU A 414 10.83 17.62 14.24
N ALA A 415 12.03 17.28 13.74
CA ALA A 415 12.93 18.23 13.11
C ALA A 415 12.29 18.87 11.86
N GLY A 416 11.57 18.09 11.06
CA GLY A 416 10.84 18.60 9.91
C GLY A 416 9.73 19.57 10.29
N MET A 417 8.94 19.28 11.33
CA MET A 417 7.89 20.17 11.80
C MET A 417 8.47 21.45 12.41
N ALA A 418 9.60 21.37 13.12
CA ALA A 418 10.32 22.55 13.60
C ALA A 418 10.83 23.42 12.43
N ALA A 419 11.35 22.80 11.36
CA ALA A 419 11.76 23.52 10.16
C ALA A 419 10.59 24.20 9.46
N VAL A 420 9.43 23.55 9.34
CA VAL A 420 8.23 24.18 8.77
C VAL A 420 7.68 25.29 9.68
N LEU A 421 7.77 25.13 11.00
CA LEU A 421 7.38 26.17 11.95
C LEU A 421 8.24 27.43 11.78
N ALA A 422 9.55 27.26 11.59
CA ALA A 422 10.49 28.36 11.36
C ALA A 422 10.32 29.01 9.97
N ALA A 423 10.04 28.21 8.94
CA ALA A 423 9.89 28.67 7.56
C ALA A 423 8.67 28.00 6.87
N PRO A 424 7.44 28.50 7.10
CA PRO A 424 6.20 27.88 6.64
C PRO A 424 5.95 28.12 5.13
N SER A 425 6.75 27.46 4.29
CA SER A 425 6.69 27.55 2.82
C SER A 425 6.37 26.20 2.17
N ALA A 426 5.82 26.23 0.95
CA ALA A 426 5.54 25.02 0.17
C ALA A 426 6.80 24.17 -0.06
N SER A 427 7.94 24.80 -0.30
CA SER A 427 9.23 24.13 -0.51
C SER A 427 9.74 23.44 0.76
N THR A 428 9.65 24.10 1.91
CA THR A 428 10.03 23.51 3.20
C THR A 428 9.18 22.27 3.50
N VAL A 429 7.86 22.38 3.33
CA VAL A 429 6.94 21.26 3.54
C VAL A 429 7.23 20.10 2.58
N ALA A 430 7.49 20.39 1.30
CA ALA A 430 7.83 19.37 0.32
C ALA A 430 9.13 18.64 0.66
N ALA A 431 10.18 19.35 1.07
CA ALA A 431 11.45 18.75 1.49
C ALA A 431 11.25 17.81 2.68
N VAL A 432 10.51 18.26 3.69
CA VAL A 432 10.17 17.45 4.87
C VAL A 432 9.33 16.22 4.48
N GLU A 433 8.37 16.37 3.57
CA GLU A 433 7.56 15.25 3.10
C GLU A 433 8.38 14.19 2.38
N VAL A 434 9.28 14.61 1.48
CA VAL A 434 10.17 13.70 0.76
C VAL A 434 11.08 12.94 1.73
N LEU A 435 11.73 13.64 2.66
CA LEU A 435 12.60 13.03 3.65
C LEU A 435 11.84 12.06 4.56
N ARG A 436 10.66 12.46 5.06
CA ARG A 436 9.83 11.60 5.91
C ARG A 436 9.36 10.35 5.16
N LYS A 437 8.95 10.49 3.89
CA LYS A 437 8.59 9.34 3.04
C LYS A 437 9.78 8.39 2.89
N LEU A 438 10.96 8.91 2.52
CA LEU A 438 12.18 8.12 2.40
C LEU A 438 12.45 7.28 3.66
N VAL A 439 12.46 7.93 4.83
CA VAL A 439 12.66 7.24 6.12
C VAL A 439 11.54 6.22 6.42
N SER A 440 10.29 6.59 6.14
CA SER A 440 9.13 5.72 6.42
C SER A 440 9.13 4.43 5.60
N TYR A 441 9.47 4.56 4.30
CA TYR A 441 9.46 3.43 3.36
C TYR A 441 10.72 2.58 3.45
N SER A 442 11.88 3.16 3.73
CA SER A 442 13.15 2.42 3.78
C SER A 442 13.47 1.83 5.16
N LEU A 443 13.02 2.46 6.26
CA LEU A 443 13.42 2.07 7.62
C LEU A 443 12.22 1.71 8.51
N ALA A 444 11.22 2.59 8.57
CA ALA A 444 10.13 2.42 9.54
C ALA A 444 9.22 1.22 9.22
N ARG A 445 9.03 0.86 7.96
CA ARG A 445 8.21 -0.30 7.58
C ARG A 445 8.83 -1.63 8.06
N PRO A 446 10.11 -1.93 7.78
CA PRO A 446 10.77 -3.09 8.38
C PRO A 446 10.81 -3.09 9.92
N SER A 447 11.07 -1.94 10.55
CA SER A 447 11.10 -1.85 12.03
C SER A 447 9.74 -2.12 12.67
N ARG A 448 8.64 -1.68 12.03
CA ARG A 448 7.29 -2.00 12.48
C ARG A 448 7.00 -3.49 12.41
N GLU A 449 7.43 -4.17 11.37
CA GLU A 449 7.24 -5.62 11.24
C GLU A 449 8.02 -6.39 12.31
N ALA A 450 9.21 -5.89 12.70
CA ALA A 450 9.98 -6.45 13.80
C ALA A 450 9.27 -6.32 15.17
N LEU A 451 8.42 -5.32 15.40
CA LEU A 451 7.62 -5.23 16.64
C LEU A 451 6.64 -6.41 16.78
N PHE A 452 6.27 -7.07 15.67
CA PHE A 452 5.33 -8.20 15.65
C PHE A 452 6.00 -9.58 15.65
N THR A 453 7.32 -9.66 15.82
CA THR A 453 8.01 -10.96 15.92
C THR A 453 7.88 -11.58 17.32
N LEU A 454 7.62 -10.76 18.34
CA LEU A 454 7.51 -11.17 19.75
C LEU A 454 6.06 -11.36 20.24
N VAL A 455 5.09 -11.39 19.33
CA VAL A 455 3.66 -11.61 19.64
C VAL A 455 3.20 -12.89 18.98
N SER A 456 2.24 -13.56 19.63
CA SER A 456 1.71 -14.83 19.17
C SER A 456 1.09 -14.71 17.78
N ARG A 457 0.99 -15.84 17.08
CA ARG A 457 0.46 -15.88 15.71
C ARG A 457 -0.97 -15.32 15.64
N ARG A 458 -1.81 -15.60 16.65
CA ARG A 458 -3.19 -15.11 16.79
C ARG A 458 -3.23 -13.59 17.02
N GLU A 459 -2.41 -13.07 17.92
CA GLU A 459 -2.28 -11.62 18.16
C GLU A 459 -1.81 -10.87 16.91
N LYS A 460 -0.82 -11.43 16.21
CA LYS A 460 -0.27 -10.83 14.99
C LYS A 460 -1.33 -10.68 13.91
N TYR A 461 -2.13 -11.71 13.64
CA TYR A 461 -3.15 -11.63 12.58
C TYR A 461 -4.35 -10.75 12.96
N GLY A 462 -4.83 -10.83 14.20
CA GLY A 462 -5.96 -10.01 14.67
C GLY A 462 -5.62 -8.53 14.83
N ALA A 463 -4.52 -8.22 15.54
CA ALA A 463 -4.12 -6.83 15.80
C ALA A 463 -3.66 -6.12 14.52
N LYS A 464 -2.91 -6.81 13.65
CA LYS A 464 -2.42 -6.20 12.40
C LYS A 464 -3.55 -5.73 11.48
N LEU A 465 -4.63 -6.50 11.40
CA LEU A 465 -5.81 -6.10 10.64
C LEU A 465 -6.38 -4.77 11.14
N VAL A 466 -6.56 -4.63 12.46
CA VAL A 466 -7.08 -3.40 13.08
C VAL A 466 -6.10 -2.22 12.92
N LEU A 467 -4.80 -2.48 13.07
CA LEU A 467 -3.77 -1.45 12.89
C LEU A 467 -3.72 -0.90 11.47
N ASP A 468 -3.74 -1.78 10.47
CA ASP A 468 -3.60 -1.39 9.07
C ASP A 468 -4.88 -0.73 8.51
N THR A 469 -6.06 -1.01 9.10
CA THR A 469 -7.35 -0.50 8.60
C THR A 469 -7.97 0.60 9.46
N VAL A 470 -8.05 0.43 10.78
CA VAL A 470 -8.75 1.34 11.68
C VAL A 470 -7.81 2.44 12.18
N VAL A 471 -6.64 2.06 12.70
CA VAL A 471 -5.72 3.01 13.34
C VAL A 471 -5.25 4.08 12.37
N GLN A 472 -4.97 3.71 11.11
CA GLN A 472 -4.67 4.68 10.06
C GLN A 472 -5.81 5.70 9.89
N ARG A 473 -7.06 5.24 9.79
CA ARG A 473 -8.22 6.11 9.54
C ARG A 473 -8.52 7.02 10.72
N VAL A 474 -8.35 6.53 11.94
CA VAL A 474 -8.46 7.33 13.16
C VAL A 474 -7.38 8.43 13.16
N GLY A 475 -6.12 8.10 12.86
CA GLY A 475 -5.05 9.08 12.78
C GLY A 475 -5.30 10.16 11.73
N ASP A 476 -5.70 9.77 10.51
CA ASP A 476 -6.03 10.70 9.42
C ASP A 476 -7.21 11.63 9.78
N THR A 477 -8.26 11.07 10.40
CA THR A 477 -9.45 11.82 10.80
C THR A 477 -9.17 12.76 11.97
N ALA A 478 -8.39 12.32 12.95
CA ALA A 478 -7.96 13.16 14.07
C ALA A 478 -7.14 14.36 13.58
N ALA A 479 -6.20 14.15 12.66
CA ALA A 479 -5.45 15.24 12.04
C ALA A 479 -6.34 16.19 11.22
N ALA A 480 -7.32 15.66 10.48
CA ALA A 480 -8.30 16.47 9.76
C ALA A 480 -9.14 17.35 10.70
N GLY A 481 -9.57 16.80 11.85
CA GLY A 481 -10.29 17.53 12.88
C GLY A 481 -9.44 18.62 13.54
N LEU A 482 -8.19 18.30 13.90
CA LEU A 482 -7.24 19.29 14.43
C LEU A 482 -6.97 20.41 13.43
N PHE A 483 -6.80 20.08 12.15
CA PHE A 483 -6.65 21.07 11.10
C PHE A 483 -7.91 21.93 10.92
N GLN A 484 -9.10 21.33 10.92
CA GLN A 484 -10.37 22.06 10.84
C GLN A 484 -10.50 23.06 12.00
N LEU A 485 -10.16 22.65 13.22
CA LEU A 485 -10.18 23.52 14.39
C LEU A 485 -9.15 24.66 14.25
N VAL A 486 -7.88 24.33 14.09
CA VAL A 486 -6.77 25.31 14.16
C VAL A 486 -6.76 26.24 12.96
N ALA A 487 -6.93 25.68 11.77
CA ALA A 487 -6.65 26.39 10.53
C ALA A 487 -7.90 26.97 9.86
N VAL A 488 -9.09 26.43 10.15
CA VAL A 488 -10.37 26.91 9.58
C VAL A 488 -11.19 27.66 10.61
N GLN A 489 -11.47 27.06 11.78
CA GLN A 489 -12.31 27.70 12.80
C GLN A 489 -11.58 28.83 13.53
N LEU A 490 -10.34 28.58 13.97
CA LEU A 490 -9.51 29.59 14.63
C LEU A 490 -8.74 30.48 13.64
N SER A 491 -8.84 30.19 12.33
CA SER A 491 -8.17 30.94 11.25
C SER A 491 -6.66 31.13 11.44
N LEU A 492 -5.99 30.21 12.16
CA LEU A 492 -4.56 30.29 12.39
C LEU A 492 -3.77 29.85 11.14
N GLY A 493 -2.62 30.48 10.94
CA GLY A 493 -1.77 30.23 9.78
C GLY A 493 -1.03 28.88 9.81
N PRO A 494 -0.28 28.56 8.74
CA PRO A 494 0.47 27.31 8.63
C PRO A 494 1.45 27.05 9.79
N ALA A 495 1.99 28.10 10.42
CA ALA A 495 2.85 27.98 11.59
C ALA A 495 2.13 27.31 12.78
N ALA A 496 0.87 27.66 13.05
CA ALA A 496 0.10 27.02 14.13
C ALA A 496 -0.18 25.54 13.84
N VAL A 497 -0.49 25.19 12.59
CA VAL A 497 -0.64 23.80 12.16
C VAL A 497 0.69 23.04 12.28
N ALA A 498 1.83 23.67 11.96
CA ALA A 498 3.16 23.10 12.15
C ALA A 498 3.47 22.84 13.63
N ALA A 499 3.07 23.75 14.54
CA ALA A 499 3.22 23.56 15.98
C ALA A 499 2.42 22.35 16.50
N VAL A 500 1.19 22.13 15.99
CA VAL A 500 0.43 20.90 16.28
C VAL A 500 1.17 19.67 15.76
N GLY A 501 1.68 19.71 14.53
CA GLY A 501 2.50 18.63 13.97
C GLY A 501 3.76 18.33 14.80
N MET A 502 4.39 19.37 15.35
CA MET A 502 5.54 19.26 16.24
C MET A 502 5.17 18.58 17.56
N ALA A 503 4.04 18.96 18.18
CA ALA A 503 3.53 18.31 19.38
C ALA A 503 3.19 16.83 19.15
N LEU A 504 2.53 16.50 18.04
CA LEU A 504 2.25 15.12 17.63
C LEU A 504 3.55 14.32 17.44
N SER A 505 4.57 14.92 16.80
CA SER A 505 5.87 14.30 16.59
C SER A 505 6.65 14.10 17.91
N GLY A 506 6.53 15.03 18.86
CA GLY A 506 7.11 14.90 20.20
C GLY A 506 6.47 13.76 20.99
N GLY A 507 5.14 13.67 20.98
CA GLY A 507 4.42 12.52 21.55
C GLY A 507 4.80 11.20 20.88
N HIS A 508 4.96 11.20 19.56
CA HIS A 508 5.41 10.04 18.79
C HIS A 508 6.82 9.59 19.20
N LEU A 509 7.74 10.53 19.41
CA LEU A 509 9.11 10.24 19.87
C LEU A 509 9.13 9.68 21.30
N ALA A 510 8.36 10.26 22.21
CA ALA A 510 8.24 9.76 23.59
C ALA A 510 7.73 8.31 23.60
N LEU A 511 6.73 8.01 22.75
CA LEU A 511 6.18 6.67 22.64
C LEU A 511 7.15 5.68 21.96
N ALA A 512 7.95 6.15 21.01
CA ALA A 512 9.01 5.35 20.40
C ALA A 512 10.06 4.91 21.43
N LEU A 513 10.46 5.81 22.33
CA LEU A 513 11.38 5.51 23.44
C LEU A 513 10.76 4.50 24.42
N ALA A 514 9.49 4.68 24.77
CA ALA A 514 8.77 3.75 25.65
C ALA A 514 8.67 2.35 25.02
N LEU A 515 8.28 2.27 23.74
CA LEU A 515 8.21 1.00 22.99
C LEU A 515 9.56 0.32 22.86
N GLY A 516 10.63 1.07 22.60
CA GLY A 516 11.99 0.53 22.56
C GLY A 516 12.37 -0.17 23.87
N ARG A 517 12.05 0.45 25.01
CA ARG A 517 12.28 -0.15 26.35
C ARG A 517 11.41 -1.40 26.57
N MET A 518 10.12 -1.34 26.21
CA MET A 518 9.20 -2.48 26.35
C MET A 518 9.64 -3.67 25.49
N TYR A 519 10.07 -3.41 24.25
CA TYR A 519 10.61 -4.42 23.33
C TYR A 519 11.87 -5.07 23.91
N GLY A 520 12.81 -4.27 24.44
CA GLY A 520 14.01 -4.77 25.10
C GLY A 520 13.71 -5.70 26.28
N ARG A 521 12.76 -5.32 27.16
CA ARG A 521 12.32 -6.15 28.29
C ARG A 521 11.71 -7.48 27.85
N ARG A 522 10.81 -7.45 26.85
CA ARG A 522 10.18 -8.69 26.32
C ARG A 522 11.20 -9.61 25.64
N ARG A 523 12.16 -9.05 24.91
CA ARG A 523 13.24 -9.83 24.28
C ARG A 523 14.13 -10.50 25.33
N ALA A 524 14.48 -9.78 26.41
CA ALA A 524 15.27 -10.34 27.51
C ALA A 524 14.52 -11.47 28.23
N ALA A 525 13.23 -11.28 28.52
CA ALA A 525 12.39 -12.31 29.14
C ALA A 525 12.25 -13.57 28.26
N ALA A 526 12.06 -13.39 26.95
CA ALA A 526 12.00 -14.51 26.00
C ALA A 526 13.33 -15.27 25.91
N ALA A 527 14.46 -14.56 25.93
CA ALA A 527 15.78 -15.19 25.93
C ALA A 527 16.06 -15.95 27.23
N ALA A 528 15.63 -15.42 28.38
CA ALA A 528 15.75 -16.10 29.67
C ALA A 528 14.91 -17.40 29.71
N ALA A 529 13.67 -17.35 29.24
CA ALA A 529 12.79 -18.52 29.16
C ALA A 529 13.37 -19.62 28.25
N ALA A 530 13.94 -19.25 27.10
CA ALA A 530 14.59 -20.20 26.19
C ALA A 530 15.83 -20.87 26.82
N ALA A 531 16.65 -20.11 27.57
CA ALA A 531 17.81 -20.65 28.26
C ALA A 531 17.44 -21.60 29.42
N GLU A 532 16.27 -21.41 30.02
CA GLU A 532 15.75 -22.28 31.08
C GLU A 532 15.18 -23.59 30.52
N ASP A 533 14.52 -23.53 29.35
CA ASP A 533 14.04 -24.72 28.62
C ASP A 533 15.20 -25.59 28.11
N ASP A 534 16.26 -24.95 27.58
CA ASP A 534 17.46 -25.65 27.10
C ASP A 534 18.19 -26.37 28.25
N LYS A 535 18.22 -25.76 29.45
CA LYS A 535 18.73 -26.39 30.67
C LYS A 535 17.90 -27.57 31.15
N LYS A 536 16.58 -27.50 31.04
CA LYS A 536 15.68 -28.64 31.38
C LYS A 536 15.87 -29.79 30.41
N THR A 537 15.94 -29.48 29.11
CA THR A 537 16.16 -30.48 28.06
C THR A 537 17.51 -31.18 28.20
N LEU A 538 18.56 -30.45 28.59
CA LEU A 538 19.88 -31.01 28.91
C LEU A 538 19.94 -31.80 30.22
N HIS A 539 18.97 -31.63 31.13
CA HIS A 539 18.84 -32.41 32.36
C HIS A 539 18.01 -33.68 32.17
N GLU A 540 17.16 -33.74 31.13
CA GLU A 540 16.35 -34.90 30.76
C GLU A 540 17.06 -35.86 29.79
N LEU A 541 18.10 -35.38 29.10
CA LEU A 541 19.07 -36.18 28.32
C LEU A 541 20.21 -36.68 29.22
#